data_AF-A0A354HQF3-F1
#
_entry.id   AF-A0A354HQF3-F1
#
_cell.length_a   1.000
_cell.length_b   1.000
_cell.length_c   1.000
_cell.angle_alpha   90.00
_cell.angle_beta   90.00
_cell.angle_gamma   90.00
#
_symmetry.space_group_name_H-M   'P 1'
#
loop_
_entity.id
_entity.type
_entity.pdbx_description
1 polymer ?
#
loop_
_entity_poly.entity_id
_entity_poly.type
_entity_poly.pdbx_seq_one_letter_code
_entity_poly.pdbx_strand_id
1 'polypeptide(L)'
;ADYLAGVWAHYAARSNLLDEGDIEEALNAASMIGDDRIQKDTWGYVVPDRFTHGTSEQRARWFMRGYKFGTIADGDTFNAPEL
;
A
#
# COMPACT_ATOMS: atom_id res chain seq x y z
N ALA A 1 5.43 -4.14 -3.24
CA ALA A 1 4.89 -3.51 -4.47
C ALA A 1 4.36 -2.10 -4.17
N ASP A 2 3.50 -1.92 -3.16
CA ASP A 2 2.84 -0.64 -2.87
C ASP A 2 3.81 0.49 -2.52
N TYR A 3 4.92 0.19 -1.85
CA TYR A 3 5.95 1.20 -1.59
C TYR A 3 6.50 1.86 -2.87
N LEU A 4 6.83 1.05 -3.88
CA LEU A 4 7.34 1.56 -5.15
C LEU A 4 6.26 2.34 -5.92
N ALA A 5 5.00 1.92 -5.82
CA ALA A 5 3.87 2.69 -6.36
C ALA A 5 3.74 4.05 -5.66
N GLY A 6 3.92 4.10 -4.34
CA GLY A 6 4.01 5.34 -3.59
C GLY A 6 5.18 6.23 -4.04
N VAL A 7 6.38 5.67 -4.21
CA VAL A 7 7.54 6.41 -4.71
C VAL A 7 7.28 6.98 -6.11
N TRP A 8 6.65 6.21 -6.99
CA TRP A 8 6.24 6.72 -8.30
C TRP A 8 5.24 7.89 -8.15
N ALA A 9 4.22 7.73 -7.32
CA ALA A 9 3.22 8.76 -7.07
C ALA A 9 3.84 10.04 -6.49
N HIS A 10 4.90 9.94 -5.69
CA HIS A 10 5.66 11.09 -5.18
C HIS A 10 6.20 11.97 -6.31
N TYR A 11 6.79 11.34 -7.34
CA TYR A 11 7.33 12.06 -8.49
C TYR A 11 6.21 12.51 -9.44
N ALA A 12 5.18 11.68 -9.65
CA ALA A 12 4.03 12.02 -10.47
C ALA A 12 3.29 13.27 -9.96
N ALA A 13 3.08 13.38 -8.63
CA ALA A 13 2.50 14.56 -8.00
C ALA A 13 3.32 15.83 -8.28
N ARG A 14 4.66 15.75 -8.18
CA ARG A 14 5.57 16.88 -8.46
C ARG A 14 5.61 17.26 -9.93
N SER A 15 5.37 16.32 -10.82
CA SER A 15 5.26 16.55 -12.26
C SER A 15 3.84 16.95 -12.68
N ASN A 16 2.93 17.20 -11.73
CA ASN A 16 1.54 17.57 -11.97
C ASN A 16 0.80 16.56 -12.88
N LEU A 17 1.12 15.27 -12.71
CA LEU A 17 0.52 14.14 -13.43
C LEU A 17 -0.62 13.48 -12.65
N LEU A 18 -0.91 13.94 -11.44
CA LEU A 18 -1.98 13.42 -10.59
C LEU A 18 -3.05 14.50 -10.39
N ASP A 19 -4.30 14.08 -10.45
CA ASP A 19 -5.46 14.89 -10.15
C ASP A 19 -5.79 14.88 -8.65
N GLU A 20 -6.65 15.81 -8.22
CA GLU A 20 -7.18 15.87 -6.87
C GLU A 20 -8.07 14.64 -6.62
N GLY A 21 -7.54 13.66 -5.90
CA GLY A 21 -8.23 12.40 -5.56
C GLY A 21 -7.48 11.13 -5.95
N ASP A 22 -6.51 11.20 -6.87
CA ASP A 22 -5.78 10.02 -7.35
C ASP A 22 -5.03 9.29 -6.23
N ILE A 23 -4.52 10.04 -5.24
CA ILE A 23 -3.84 9.46 -4.08
C ILE A 23 -4.83 8.70 -3.18
N GLU A 24 -6.04 9.23 -3.01
CA GLU A 24 -7.08 8.57 -2.21
C GLU A 24 -7.61 7.33 -2.92
N GLU A 25 -7.78 7.40 -4.24
CA GLU A 25 -8.14 6.25 -5.06
C GLU A 25 -7.05 5.16 -5.00
N ALA A 26 -5.78 5.53 -5.12
CA ALA A 26 -4.67 4.59 -5.00
C ALA A 26 -4.61 3.94 -3.62
N LEU A 27 -4.85 4.68 -2.54
CA LEU A 27 -4.93 4.15 -1.18
C LEU A 27 -6.11 3.18 -1.01
N ASN A 28 -7.26 3.52 -1.57
CA ASN A 28 -8.43 2.65 -1.55
C ASN A 28 -8.14 1.35 -2.31
N ALA A 29 -7.60 1.44 -3.52
CA ALA A 29 -7.19 0.29 -4.30
C ALA A 29 -6.18 -0.58 -3.55
N ALA A 30 -5.17 0.03 -2.92
CA ALA A 30 -4.18 -0.70 -2.13
C ALA A 30 -4.81 -1.42 -0.93
N SER A 31 -5.80 -0.79 -0.28
CA SER A 31 -6.52 -1.38 0.85
C SER A 31 -7.45 -2.52 0.41
N MET A 32 -8.05 -2.44 -0.78
CA MET A 32 -9.02 -3.45 -1.24
C MET A 32 -8.40 -4.81 -1.55
N ILE A 33 -7.10 -4.86 -1.86
CA ILE A 33 -6.41 -6.11 -2.21
C ILE A 33 -5.59 -6.71 -1.06
N GLY A 34 -5.83 -6.26 0.18
CA GLY A 34 -5.34 -6.94 1.38
C GLY A 34 -6.01 -8.30 1.57
N ASP A 35 -5.25 -9.31 1.98
CA ASP A 35 -5.78 -10.67 2.14
C ASP A 35 -6.86 -10.74 3.23
N ASP A 36 -6.76 -9.92 4.27
CA ASP A 36 -7.79 -9.78 5.31
C ASP A 36 -9.11 -9.25 4.74
N ARG A 37 -9.06 -8.24 3.87
CA ARG A 37 -10.24 -7.72 3.17
C ARG A 37 -10.81 -8.78 2.23
N ILE A 38 -9.98 -9.38 1.38
CA ILE A 38 -10.40 -10.39 0.41
C ILE A 38 -11.03 -11.59 1.14
N GLN A 39 -10.38 -12.12 2.18
CA GLN A 39 -10.89 -13.27 2.92
C GLN A 39 -12.20 -12.93 3.65
N LYS A 40 -12.31 -11.74 4.25
CA LYS A 40 -13.55 -11.30 4.89
C LYS A 40 -14.69 -11.16 3.89
N ASP A 41 -14.43 -10.58 2.71
CA ASP A 41 -15.44 -10.42 1.66
C ASP A 41 -15.82 -11.76 1.01
N THR A 42 -14.89 -12.72 0.94
CA THR A 42 -15.15 -14.03 0.32
C THR A 42 -15.79 -15.00 1.30
N TRP A 43 -15.27 -15.13 2.52
CA TRP A 43 -15.59 -16.21 3.48
C TRP A 43 -16.17 -15.69 4.82
N GLY A 44 -16.14 -14.38 5.07
CA GLY A 44 -16.66 -13.76 6.29
C GLY A 44 -15.69 -13.75 7.48
N TYR A 45 -14.51 -14.37 7.36
CA TYR A 45 -13.50 -14.40 8.43
C TYR A 45 -12.08 -14.35 7.85
N VAL A 46 -11.11 -14.07 8.72
CA VAL A 46 -9.69 -13.89 8.37
C VAL A 46 -8.87 -15.01 8.98
N VAL A 47 -7.97 -15.59 8.17
CA VAL A 47 -6.97 -16.60 8.55
C VAL A 47 -5.59 -16.07 8.19
N PRO A 48 -4.86 -15.47 9.15
CA PRO A 48 -3.56 -14.84 8.90
C PRO A 48 -2.52 -15.77 8.28
N ASP A 49 -2.52 -17.06 8.64
CA ASP A 49 -1.57 -18.06 8.12
C ASP A 49 -1.69 -18.31 6.61
N ARG A 50 -2.72 -17.77 5.96
CA ARG A 50 -2.96 -17.90 4.50
C ARG A 50 -2.67 -16.62 3.73
N PHE A 51 -2.06 -15.62 4.37
CA PHE A 51 -1.71 -14.37 3.69
C PHE A 51 -0.60 -14.60 2.67
N THR A 52 -0.74 -13.93 1.52
CA THR A 52 0.20 -13.93 0.40
C THR A 52 0.57 -12.50 -0.04
N HIS A 53 -0.26 -11.51 0.29
CA HIS A 53 -0.12 -10.09 -0.02
C HIS A 53 -0.04 -9.20 1.23
N GLY A 54 -0.41 -9.73 2.41
CA GLY A 54 -0.44 -9.00 3.67
C GLY A 54 -1.79 -8.32 3.94
N THR A 55 -1.89 -7.57 5.03
CA THR A 55 -3.14 -6.88 5.38
C THR A 55 -3.37 -5.64 4.52
N SER A 56 -4.64 -5.26 4.38
CA SER A 56 -5.06 -3.99 3.76
C SER A 56 -4.32 -2.80 4.37
N GLU A 57 -4.19 -2.80 5.70
CA GLU A 57 -3.49 -1.75 6.43
C GLU A 57 -2.00 -1.69 6.08
N GLN A 58 -1.31 -2.84 6.07
CA GLN A 58 0.10 -2.92 5.69
C GLN A 58 0.29 -2.35 4.28
N ARG A 59 -0.56 -2.72 3.33
CA ARG A 59 -0.48 -2.24 1.94
C ARG A 59 -0.68 -0.72 1.83
N ALA A 60 -1.71 -0.18 2.47
CA ALA A 60 -1.97 1.26 2.49
C ALA A 60 -0.82 2.04 3.15
N ARG A 61 -0.30 1.52 4.26
CA ARG A 61 0.85 2.08 4.97
C ARG A 61 2.08 2.12 4.09
N TRP A 62 2.40 1.03 3.39
CA TRP A 62 3.55 0.97 2.49
C TRP A 62 3.43 1.94 1.32
N PHE A 63 2.24 2.05 0.71
CA PHE A 63 1.99 3.06 -0.32
C PHE A 63 2.26 4.48 0.19
N MET A 64 1.63 4.86 1.32
CA MET A 64 1.78 6.19 1.89
C MET A 64 3.23 6.50 2.28
N ARG A 65 3.94 5.50 2.80
CA ARG A 65 5.35 5.61 3.15
C ARG A 65 6.22 5.89 1.93
N GLY A 66 5.99 5.18 0.83
CA GLY A 66 6.67 5.44 -0.45
C GLY A 66 6.34 6.83 -1.01
N TYR A 67 5.07 7.23 -0.96
CA TYR A 67 4.62 8.55 -1.37
C TYR A 67 5.27 9.69 -0.55
N LYS A 68 5.45 9.47 0.75
CA LYS A 68 6.06 10.43 1.65
C LYS A 68 7.57 10.58 1.41
N PHE A 69 8.31 9.47 1.35
CA PHE A 69 9.77 9.52 1.28
C PHE A 69 10.29 9.70 -0.14
N GLY A 70 9.66 9.07 -1.14
CA GLY A 70 10.08 9.18 -2.54
C GLY A 70 11.44 8.55 -2.84
N THR A 71 12.08 7.84 -1.90
CA THR A 71 13.37 7.16 -2.12
C THR A 71 13.18 5.65 -2.10
N ILE A 72 14.05 4.90 -2.78
CA ILE A 72 14.03 3.42 -2.70
C ILE A 72 14.61 2.93 -1.37
N ALA A 73 15.56 3.68 -0.79
CA ALA A 73 16.27 3.29 0.43
C ALA A 73 15.36 3.17 1.65
N ASP A 74 14.29 3.98 1.72
CA ASP A 74 13.32 3.94 2.83
C ASP A 74 12.27 2.81 2.68
N GLY A 75 12.40 1.98 1.65
CA GLY A 75 11.47 0.90 1.27
C GLY A 75 11.82 -0.48 1.82
N ASP A 76 12.75 -0.58 2.76
CA ASP A 76 13.18 -1.86 3.32
C ASP A 76 12.10 -2.43 4.26
N THR A 77 11.32 -3.37 3.73
CA THR A 77 10.27 -4.07 4.46
C THR A 77 10.82 -5.05 5.48
N PHE A 78 12.01 -5.62 5.27
CA PHE A 78 12.54 -6.68 6.15
C PHE A 78 13.14 -6.13 7.45
N ASN A 79 13.60 -4.87 7.41
CA ASN A 79 14.11 -4.16 8.59
C ASN A 79 13.09 -3.15 9.17
N ALA A 80 11.83 -3.18 8.70
CA ALA A 80 10.78 -2.35 9.27
C ALA A 80 10.39 -2.89 10.67
N PRO A 81 10.56 -2.12 11.76
CA PRO A 81 10.32 -2.59 13.13
C PRO A 81 8.84 -2.84 13.47
N GLU A 82 7.93 -2.51 12.55
CA GLU A 82 6.48 -2.68 12.69
C GLU A 82 5.97 -3.44 11.46
N LEU A 83 5.84 -4.76 11.58
CA LEU A 83 5.10 -5.61 10.64
C LEU A 83 4.00 -6.37 11.38
#